data_AF-E2G6V4-F1
#
_entry.id   AF-E2G6V4-F1
#
_cell.length_a   1.000
_cell.length_b   1.000
_cell.length_c   1.000
_cell.angle_alpha   90.00
_cell.angle_beta   90.00
_cell.angle_gamma   90.00
#
_symmetry.space_group_name_H-M   'P 1'
#
loop_
_entity.id
_entity.type
_entity.pdbx_description
1 polymer ?
#
loop_
_entity_poly.entity_id
_entity_poly.type
_entity_poly.pdbx_seq_one_letter_code
_entity_poly.pdbx_strand_id
1 'polypeptide(L)' 'KCECHIFNGTERVRYLNRNIHKQEENLRFHSDVGEFQAVTELGWPVTELQLWGF' A
#
# COMPACT_ATOMS: atom_id res chain seq x y z
N LYS A 1 0.37 -8.92 2.75
CA LYS A 1 -0.84 -8.97 3.59
C LYS A 1 -1.85 -7.98 3.05
N CYS A 2 -3.06 -8.42 2.69
CA CYS A 2 -4.12 -7.54 2.18
C CYS A 2 -5.21 -7.36 3.25
N GLU A 3 -5.69 -6.14 3.43
CA GLU A 3 -6.72 -5.78 4.41
C GLU A 3 -7.81 -4.94 3.72
N CYS A 4 -9.07 -5.22 4.05
CA CYS A 4 -10.22 -4.43 3.62
C CYS A 4 -10.91 -3.88 4.86
N HIS A 5 -10.96 -2.57 5.00
CA HIS A 5 -11.62 -1.89 6.11
C HIS A 5 -12.92 -1.29 5.58
N ILE A 6 -14.02 -1.74 6.15
CA ILE A 6 -15.37 -1.41 5.70
C ILE A 6 -15.99 -0.49 6.76
N PHE A 7 -16.37 0.73 6.36
CA PHE A 7 -16.97 1.73 7.25
C PHE A 7 -18.42 1.99 6.82
N ASN A 8 -19.35 1.95 7.79
CA ASN A 8 -20.79 2.17 7.59
C ASN A 8 -21.40 1.31 6.48
N GLY A 9 -21.34 -0.02 6.62
CA GLY A 9 -21.75 -0.91 5.53
C GLY A 9 -20.81 -0.75 4.33
N THR A 10 -21.32 -0.73 3.10
CA THR A 10 -20.48 -0.64 1.88
C THR A 10 -20.19 0.78 1.41
N GLU A 11 -20.58 1.80 2.17
CA GLU A 11 -20.45 3.21 1.74
C GLU A 11 -19.00 3.67 1.59
N ARG A 12 -18.11 3.18 2.46
CA ARG A 12 -16.68 3.52 2.40
C ARG A 12 -15.83 2.29 2.65
N VAL A 13 -15.08 1.89 1.62
CA VAL A 13 -14.15 0.76 1.68
C VAL A 13 -12.74 1.27 1.50
N ARG A 14 -11.88 1.02 2.49
CA ARG A 14 -10.44 1.25 2.40
C ARG A 14 -9.74 -0.07 2.19
N TYR A 15 -9.09 -0.22 1.04
CA TYR A 15 -8.22 -1.34 0.75
C TYR A 15 -6.76 -0.98 1.05
N LEU A 16 -6.07 -1.92 1.69
CA LEU A 16 -4.70 -1.81 2.15
C LEU A 16 -3.93 -3.05 1.69
N ASN A 17 -2.84 -2.87 0.95
CA ASN A 17 -1.92 -3.97 0.65
C ASN A 17 -0.55 -3.68 1.27
N ARG A 18 -0.16 -4.47 2.27
CA ARG A 18 1.09 -4.35 3.01
C ARG A 18 2.07 -5.42 2.57
N ASN A 19 3.23 -5.04 2.07
CA ASN A 19 4.31 -5.95 1.79
C ASN A 19 5.23 -6.05 3.01
N ILE A 20 5.31 -7.26 3.58
CA ILE A 20 6.01 -7.51 4.84
C ILE A 20 7.11 -8.53 4.58
N HIS A 21 8.35 -8.15 4.84
CA HIS A 21 9.53 -8.99 4.73
C HIS A 21 10.25 -9.04 6.07
N LYS A 22 10.57 -10.24 6.57
CA LYS A 22 11.23 -10.43 7.88
C LYS A 22 10.53 -9.68 9.04
N GLN A 23 9.18 -9.70 9.04
CA GLN A 23 8.33 -8.98 10.01
C GLN A 23 8.37 -7.46 9.91
N GLU A 24 9.14 -6.89 8.98
CA GLU A 24 9.18 -5.46 8.68
C GLU A 24 8.31 -5.14 7.47
N GLU A 25 7.49 -4.11 7.58
CA GLU A 25 6.69 -3.63 6.46
C GLU A 25 7.54 -2.72 5.58
N ASN A 26 7.72 -3.07 4.32
CA ASN A 26 8.60 -2.32 3.41
C ASN A 26 7.84 -1.44 2.43
N LEU A 27 6.63 -1.84 2.05
CA LEU A 27 5.82 -1.16 1.04
C LEU A 27 4.34 -1.27 1.40
N ARG A 28 3.58 -0.20 1.19
CA ARG A 28 2.14 -0.16 1.49
C ARG A 28 1.37 0.51 0.37
N PHE A 29 0.33 -0.15 -0.14
CA PHE A 29 -0.68 0.48 -0.99
C PHE A 29 -1.88 0.92 -0.17
N HIS A 30 -2.37 2.13 -0.43
CA HIS A 30 -3.62 2.65 0.11
C HIS A 30 -4.58 2.98 -1.03
N SER A 31 -5.79 2.40 -1.04
CA SER A 31 -6.82 2.76 -2.04
C SER A 31 -7.26 4.22 -1.97
N ASP A 32 -7.17 4.83 -0.79
CA ASP A 32 -7.54 6.24 -0.59
C ASP A 32 -6.57 7.19 -1.32
N VAL A 33 -5.31 6.76 -1.51
CA VAL A 33 -4.26 7.51 -2.21
C VAL A 33 -4.13 7.04 -3.65
N GLY A 34 -4.36 5.74 -3.90
CA GLY A 34 -4.19 5.11 -5.21
C GLY A 34 -2.74 4.75 -5.54
N GLU A 35 -1.83 4.78 -4.56
CA GLU A 35 -0.39 4.66 -4.78
C GLU A 35 0.27 3.72 -3.75
N PHE A 36 1.37 3.09 -4.17
CA PHE A 36 2.32 2.45 -3.26
C PHE A 36 3.20 3.49 -2.57
N GLN A 37 3.33 3.36 -1.25
CA GLN A 37 4.20 4.15 -0.40
C GLN A 37 5.29 3.25 0.18
N ALA A 38 6.55 3.63 -0.02
CA ALA A 38 7.68 3.01 0.65
C ALA A 38 7.62 3.30 2.15
N VAL A 39 7.60 2.23 2.96
CA VAL A 39 7.70 2.33 4.43
C VAL A 39 9.17 2.25 4.85
N THR A 40 9.98 1.49 4.10
CA THR A 40 11.44 1.37 4.28
C THR A 40 12.14 1.55 2.94
N GLU A 41 13.47 1.71 2.97
CA GLU A 41 14.32 1.85 1.77
C GLU A 41 14.12 0.74 0.74
N LEU A 42 13.80 -0.48 1.18
CA LEU A 42 13.52 -1.61 0.29
C LEU A 42 12.27 -1.41 -0.59
N GLY A 43 11.34 -0.55 -0.19
CA GLY A 43 10.15 -0.20 -0.96
C GLY A 43 10.34 0.96 -1.93
N TRP A 44 11.45 1.70 -1.84
CA TRP A 44 11.71 2.88 -2.68
C TRP A 44 11.74 2.57 -4.17
N PRO A 45 12.42 1.49 -4.65
CA PRO A 45 12.48 1.20 -6.07
C PRO A 45 11.08 1.04 -6.70
N VAL A 46 10.14 0.46 -5.95
CA VAL A 46 8.77 0.27 -6.44
C VAL A 46 8.00 1.59 -6.51
N THR A 47 8.17 2.44 -5.49
CA THR A 47 7.53 3.77 -5.46
C THR A 47 8.07 4.65 -6.59
N GLU A 48 9.38 4.61 -6.84
CA GLU A 48 10.01 5.32 -7.93
C GLU A 48 9.47 4.84 -9.29
N LEU A 49 9.47 3.54 -9.55
CA LEU A 49 8.92 2.97 -10.80
C LEU A 49 7.46 3.41 -11.06
N GLN A 50 6.65 3.47 -10.00
CA GLN A 50 5.27 3.93 -10.10
C GLN A 50 5.18 5.42 -10.47
N LEU A 51 6.03 6.29 -9.92
CA LEU A 51 6.08 7.71 -10.29
C LEU A 51 6.46 7.91 -11.76
N TRP A 52 7.28 7.01 -12.30
CA TRP A 52 7.65 7.01 -13.72
C TRP A 52 6.61 6.35 -14.63
N GLY A 53 5.51 5.82 -14.08
CA GLY A 53 4.37 5.31 -14.85
C GLY A 53 4.63 4.00 -15.61
N PHE A 54 5.57 3.17 -15.14
CA PHE A 54 5.87 1.84 -15.69
C PHE A 54 5.09 0.72 -15.00
#